data_AF-A0A3B9CRH5-F1
#
_entry.id   AF-A0A3B9CRH5-F1
#
_cell.length_a   1.000
_cell.length_b   1.000
_cell.length_c   1.000
_cell.angle_alpha   90.00
_cell.angle_beta   90.00
_cell.angle_gamma   90.00
#
_symmetry.space_group_name_H-M   'P 1'
#
loop_
_entity.id
_entity.type
_entity.pdbx_description
1 polymer ?
#
loop_
_entity_poly.entity_id
_entity_poly.type
_entity_poly.pdbx_seq_one_letter_code
_entity_poly.pdbx_strand_id
1 'polypeptide(L)'
;MTRVFDEALAVVTVDLRGQGETAAGEQDALLTDWKTFFLAYLLDRPLTGLRVQDAIASADFVAFYEKKRTKPRNVHLVATGRAAIIALHAAALRPELFETVTLRNCPKSWTEMVSDPIPGGQLDAVVHGALKVYDLPDLVRLAGKTKVRFTDDE
;
A
#
# COMPACT_ATOMS: atom_id res chain seq x y z
N MET A 1 -1.15 -13.60 -9.58
CA MET A 1 -0.89 -12.58 -10.63
C MET A 1 -1.81 -12.73 -11.86
N THR A 2 -2.81 -13.62 -11.84
CA THR A 2 -3.38 -14.20 -13.08
C THR A 2 -4.63 -13.51 -13.66
N ARG A 3 -5.10 -12.37 -13.13
CA ARG A 3 -6.30 -11.66 -13.66
C ARG A 3 -6.16 -10.14 -13.64
N VAL A 4 -5.12 -9.60 -14.27
CA VAL A 4 -5.04 -8.17 -14.64
C VAL A 4 -4.94 -7.99 -16.17
N PHE A 5 -4.90 -9.10 -16.92
CA PHE A 5 -4.50 -9.11 -18.35
C PHE A 5 -5.64 -9.06 -19.36
N ASP A 6 -6.89 -8.81 -18.93
CA ASP A 6 -8.04 -8.99 -19.82
C ASP A 6 -8.62 -7.69 -20.42
N GLU A 7 -7.91 -6.56 -20.33
CA GLU A 7 -8.31 -5.32 -21.00
C GLU A 7 -7.10 -4.53 -21.52
N ALA A 8 -7.33 -3.58 -22.44
CA ALA A 8 -6.36 -2.70 -23.11
C ALA A 8 -5.63 -1.70 -22.16
N LEU A 9 -5.07 -2.21 -21.06
CA LEU A 9 -4.39 -1.47 -20.01
C LEU A 9 -2.89 -1.73 -20.07
N ALA A 10 -2.10 -0.66 -19.95
CA ALA A 10 -0.68 -0.79 -19.66
C ALA A 10 -0.51 -1.15 -18.17
N VAL A 11 0.21 -2.23 -17.89
CA VAL A 11 0.48 -2.68 -16.52
C VAL A 11 1.89 -2.27 -16.13
N VAL A 12 2.02 -1.58 -14.99
CA VAL A 12 3.30 -1.23 -14.38
C VAL A 12 3.38 -1.88 -13.02
N THR A 13 4.34 -2.77 -12.84
CA THR A 13 4.67 -3.38 -11.55
C THR A 13 5.81 -2.61 -10.91
N VAL A 14 5.74 -2.41 -9.60
CA VAL A 14 6.76 -1.67 -8.85
C VAL A 14 7.13 -2.41 -7.59
N ASP A 15 8.43 -2.45 -7.31
CA ASP A 15 8.93 -2.84 -6.00
C ASP A 15 9.00 -1.60 -5.10
N LEU A 16 8.37 -1.69 -3.94
CA LEU A 16 8.53 -0.68 -2.90
C LEU A 16 9.89 -0.85 -2.24
N ARG A 17 10.48 0.21 -1.69
CA ARG A 17 11.80 0.10 -1.06
C ARG A 17 11.86 -0.99 0.02
N GLY A 18 12.92 -1.79 0.00
CA GLY A 18 13.09 -2.94 0.89
C GLY A 18 12.23 -4.15 0.50
N GLN A 19 11.69 -4.20 -0.72
CA GLN A 19 10.97 -5.33 -1.29
C GLN A 19 11.52 -5.69 -2.68
N GLY A 20 11.27 -6.92 -3.11
CA GLY A 20 11.70 -7.44 -4.41
C GLY A 20 13.19 -7.25 -4.66
N GLU A 21 13.56 -6.57 -5.74
CA GLU A 21 14.95 -6.30 -6.12
C GLU A 21 15.72 -5.50 -5.05
N THR A 22 15.03 -4.73 -4.21
CA THR A 22 15.64 -3.90 -3.16
C THR A 22 15.63 -4.57 -1.77
N ALA A 23 15.21 -5.83 -1.68
CA ALA A 23 15.14 -6.54 -0.40
C ALA A 23 16.54 -6.81 0.19
N ALA A 24 16.69 -6.53 1.48
CA ALA A 24 17.93 -6.80 2.22
C ALA A 24 17.88 -8.21 2.85
N GLY A 25 18.04 -9.24 2.02
CA GLY A 25 18.09 -10.64 2.45
C GLY A 25 16.73 -11.24 2.79
N GLU A 26 16.76 -12.37 3.48
CA GLU A 26 15.54 -13.12 3.85
C GLU A 26 14.70 -12.36 4.88
N GLN A 27 13.39 -12.40 4.66
CA GLN A 27 12.38 -11.76 5.49
C GLN A 27 12.00 -12.69 6.64
N ASP A 28 11.80 -12.14 7.83
CA ASP A 28 11.26 -12.93 8.95
C ASP A 28 9.78 -13.23 8.72
N ALA A 29 9.36 -14.47 8.96
CA ALA A 29 7.97 -14.88 8.72
C ALA A 29 6.96 -14.14 9.62
N LEU A 30 7.37 -13.78 10.84
CA LEU A 30 6.53 -13.08 11.81
C LEU A 30 6.78 -11.57 11.76
N LEU A 31 8.05 -11.18 11.75
CA LEU A 31 8.49 -9.80 11.91
C LEU A 31 8.80 -9.09 10.60
N THR A 32 8.64 -9.75 9.47
CA THR A 32 8.78 -9.12 8.14
C THR A 32 10.19 -8.53 7.93
N ASP A 33 10.28 -7.31 7.39
CA ASP A 33 11.53 -6.55 7.29
C ASP A 33 11.77 -5.72 8.56
N TRP A 34 11.90 -6.40 9.69
CA TRP A 34 12.05 -5.75 10.99
C TRP A 34 13.31 -4.87 11.05
N LYS A 35 14.39 -5.26 10.38
CA LYS A 35 15.64 -4.51 10.36
C LYS A 35 15.45 -3.13 9.74
N THR A 36 14.83 -3.08 8.55
CA THR A 36 14.52 -1.79 7.90
C THR A 36 13.48 -1.02 8.68
N PHE A 37 12.47 -1.70 9.24
CA PHE A 37 11.45 -1.06 10.08
C PHE A 37 12.08 -0.32 11.27
N PHE A 38 12.90 -0.99 12.08
CA PHE A 38 13.53 -0.37 13.26
C PHE A 38 14.55 0.70 12.88
N LEU A 39 15.32 0.50 11.80
CA LEU A 39 16.23 1.53 11.31
C LEU A 39 15.46 2.80 10.93
N ALA A 40 14.39 2.66 10.16
CA ALA A 40 13.57 3.79 9.73
C ALA A 40 12.87 4.46 10.93
N TYR A 41 12.40 3.67 11.89
CA TYR A 41 11.82 4.14 13.14
C TYR A 41 12.81 4.97 13.96
N LEU A 42 14.05 4.51 14.13
CA LEU A 42 15.10 5.25 14.84
C LEU A 42 15.50 6.55 14.13
N LEU A 43 15.24 6.66 12.83
CA LEU A 43 15.46 7.86 12.02
C LEU A 43 14.23 8.78 11.98
N ASP A 44 13.20 8.52 12.80
CA ASP A 44 11.92 9.24 12.83
C ASP A 44 11.23 9.27 11.46
N ARG A 45 11.42 8.22 10.67
CA ARG A 45 10.95 8.09 9.29
C ARG A 45 10.23 6.76 9.15
N PRO A 46 8.94 6.64 9.49
CA PRO A 46 8.25 5.35 9.48
C PRO A 46 8.34 4.69 8.10
N LEU A 47 8.74 3.42 8.05
CA LEU A 47 8.94 2.67 6.81
C LEU A 47 7.69 2.68 5.92
N THR A 48 6.50 2.56 6.52
CA THR A 48 5.21 2.71 5.84
C THR A 48 5.13 4.04 5.09
N GLY A 49 5.48 5.16 5.73
CA GLY A 49 5.46 6.48 5.09
C GLY A 49 6.42 6.58 3.91
N LEU A 50 7.62 5.99 4.04
CA LEU A 50 8.59 5.95 2.94
C LEU A 50 8.09 5.13 1.74
N ARG A 51 7.44 3.99 1.99
CA ARG A 51 6.86 3.15 0.93
C ARG A 51 5.60 3.76 0.30
N VAL A 52 4.82 4.52 1.08
CA VAL A 52 3.70 5.31 0.56
C VAL A 52 4.19 6.36 -0.44
N GLN A 53 5.34 6.99 -0.18
CA GLN A 53 5.96 7.91 -1.14
C GLN A 53 6.35 7.20 -2.43
N ASP A 54 6.90 5.98 -2.35
CA ASP A 54 7.21 5.18 -3.53
C ASP A 54 5.94 4.92 -4.35
N ALA A 55 4.87 4.45 -3.71
CA ALA A 55 3.59 4.16 -4.37
C ALA A 55 2.98 5.41 -5.05
N ILE A 56 3.00 6.56 -4.37
CA ILE A 56 2.51 7.84 -4.93
C ILE A 56 3.38 8.27 -6.11
N ALA A 57 4.71 8.20 -5.99
CA ALA A 57 5.62 8.60 -7.06
C ALA A 57 5.46 7.72 -8.30
N SER A 58 5.30 6.40 -8.12
CA SER A 58 5.00 5.48 -9.20
C SER A 58 3.66 5.78 -9.87
N ALA A 59 2.61 6.02 -9.10
CA ALA A 59 1.30 6.37 -9.63
C ALA A 59 1.31 7.72 -10.38
N ASP A 60 2.04 8.71 -9.85
CA ASP A 60 2.24 10.00 -10.50
C ASP A 60 2.98 9.83 -11.84
N PHE A 61 4.03 9.02 -11.87
CA PHE A 61 4.72 8.68 -13.12
C PHE A 61 3.75 8.04 -14.13
N VAL A 62 2.96 7.03 -13.72
CA VAL A 62 1.98 6.38 -14.62
C VAL A 62 0.95 7.37 -15.15
N ALA A 63 0.41 8.24 -14.29
CA ALA A 63 -0.58 9.24 -14.65
C ALA A 63 -0.03 10.27 -15.66
N PHE A 64 1.24 10.68 -15.50
CA PHE A 64 1.76 11.89 -16.14
C PHE A 64 2.94 11.69 -17.10
N TYR A 65 3.54 10.49 -17.20
CA TYR A 65 4.63 10.25 -18.14
C TYR A 65 4.20 10.57 -19.58
N GLU A 66 4.86 11.54 -20.22
CA GLU A 66 4.50 12.08 -21.53
C GLU A 66 3.03 12.59 -21.64
N LYS A 67 2.43 12.98 -20.52
CA LYS A 67 1.08 13.57 -20.47
C LYS A 67 1.11 14.93 -19.78
N LYS A 68 0.18 15.80 -20.17
CA LYS A 68 -0.03 17.07 -19.47
C LYS A 68 -0.77 16.79 -18.16
N ARG A 69 -0.42 17.53 -17.10
CA ARG A 69 -1.09 17.45 -15.78
C ARG A 69 -2.61 17.69 -15.86
N THR A 70 -3.09 18.44 -16.86
CA THR A 70 -4.51 18.70 -17.13
C THR A 70 -5.26 17.53 -17.79
N LYS A 71 -4.55 16.52 -18.30
CA LYS A 71 -5.11 15.34 -18.96
C LYS A 71 -4.34 14.07 -18.56
N PRO A 72 -4.40 13.66 -17.27
CA PRO A 72 -3.75 12.44 -16.79
C PRO A 72 -4.33 11.18 -17.44
N ARG A 73 -3.59 10.07 -17.36
CA ARG A 73 -4.17 8.73 -17.52
C ARG A 73 -4.96 8.36 -16.26
N ASN A 74 -5.99 7.55 -16.42
CA ASN A 74 -6.67 6.92 -15.29
C ASN A 74 -5.74 5.86 -14.69
N VAL A 75 -5.48 5.96 -13.38
CA VAL A 75 -4.64 5.00 -12.65
C VAL A 75 -5.53 4.06 -11.85
N HIS A 76 -5.39 2.77 -12.12
CA HIS A 76 -6.07 1.70 -11.39
C HIS A 76 -5.04 1.02 -10.49
N LEU A 77 -5.09 1.28 -9.18
CA LEU A 77 -4.14 0.73 -8.21
C LEU A 77 -4.56 -0.68 -7.80
N VAL A 78 -3.63 -1.63 -7.90
CA VAL A 78 -3.82 -3.00 -7.41
C VAL A 78 -2.64 -3.34 -6.50
N ALA A 79 -2.93 -3.77 -5.28
CA ALA A 79 -1.92 -4.18 -4.32
C ALA A 79 -2.36 -5.45 -3.58
N THR A 80 -1.40 -6.28 -3.17
CA THR A 80 -1.65 -7.54 -2.48
C THR A 80 -0.84 -7.66 -1.19
N GLY A 81 -1.39 -8.31 -0.18
CA GLY A 81 -0.74 -8.60 1.08
C GLY A 81 -0.17 -7.36 1.75
N ARG A 82 1.12 -7.39 2.11
CA ARG A 82 1.84 -6.31 2.82
C ARG A 82 1.81 -4.97 2.08
N ALA A 83 1.76 -4.97 0.75
CA ALA A 83 1.68 -3.74 -0.03
C ALA A 83 0.28 -3.10 0.01
N ALA A 84 -0.76 -3.84 0.40
CA ALA A 84 -2.14 -3.36 0.34
C ALA A 84 -2.42 -2.23 1.36
N ILE A 85 -1.85 -2.31 2.57
CA ILE A 85 -1.94 -1.21 3.55
C ILE A 85 -1.21 0.05 3.02
N ILE A 86 -0.06 -0.12 2.37
CA ILE A 86 0.68 0.98 1.75
C ILE A 86 -0.15 1.65 0.65
N ALA A 87 -0.74 0.84 -0.23
CA ALA A 87 -1.62 1.31 -1.31
C ALA A 87 -2.85 2.06 -0.77
N LEU A 88 -3.45 1.58 0.32
CA LEU A 88 -4.58 2.25 0.97
C LEU A 88 -4.19 3.62 1.53
N HIS A 89 -3.03 3.74 2.18
CA HIS A 89 -2.51 5.05 2.62
C HIS A 89 -2.25 6.00 1.45
N ALA A 90 -1.63 5.50 0.37
CA ALA A 90 -1.40 6.30 -0.82
C ALA A 90 -2.73 6.83 -1.41
N ALA A 91 -3.73 5.96 -1.52
CA ALA A 91 -5.06 6.33 -1.99
C ALA A 91 -5.79 7.31 -1.07
N ALA A 92 -5.65 7.17 0.25
CA ALA A 92 -6.23 8.11 1.21
C ALA A 92 -5.58 9.50 1.16
N LEU A 93 -4.27 9.57 0.91
CA LEU A 93 -3.51 10.82 0.84
C LEU A 93 -3.65 11.55 -0.51
N ARG A 94 -3.83 10.81 -1.61
CA ARG A 94 -3.96 11.33 -2.97
C ARG A 94 -5.17 10.72 -3.70
N PRO A 95 -6.40 10.89 -3.17
CA PRO A 95 -7.60 10.22 -3.70
C PRO A 95 -7.94 10.59 -5.14
N GLU A 96 -7.47 11.73 -5.63
CA GLU A 96 -7.64 12.20 -7.00
C GLU A 96 -6.72 11.51 -8.00
N LEU A 97 -5.63 10.89 -7.54
CA LEU A 97 -4.67 10.20 -8.40
C LEU A 97 -5.18 8.83 -8.86
N PHE A 98 -6.13 8.24 -8.14
CA PHE A 98 -6.60 6.87 -8.35
C PHE A 98 -8.06 6.84 -8.77
N GLU A 99 -8.33 6.17 -9.90
CA GLU A 99 -9.69 5.91 -10.39
C GLU A 99 -10.32 4.75 -9.60
N THR A 100 -9.58 3.66 -9.43
CA THR A 100 -9.99 2.51 -8.61
C THR A 100 -8.84 1.98 -7.79
N VAL A 101 -9.15 1.39 -6.62
CA VAL A 101 -8.18 0.77 -5.73
C VAL A 101 -8.64 -0.64 -5.38
N THR A 102 -7.87 -1.66 -5.76
CA THR A 102 -8.14 -3.06 -5.44
C THR A 102 -7.08 -3.57 -4.47
N LEU A 103 -7.52 -3.94 -3.28
CA LEU A 103 -6.66 -4.42 -2.19
C LEU A 103 -6.91 -5.90 -2.00
N ARG A 104 -5.88 -6.71 -2.23
CA ARG A 104 -5.95 -8.17 -2.09
C ARG A 104 -5.32 -8.63 -0.78
N ASN A 105 -5.96 -9.56 -0.08
CA ASN A 105 -5.45 -10.12 1.18
C ASN A 105 -5.04 -9.01 2.17
N CYS A 106 -5.84 -7.95 2.24
CA CYS A 106 -5.57 -6.76 3.04
C CYS A 106 -6.39 -6.82 4.34
N PRO A 107 -5.78 -6.61 5.52
CA PRO A 107 -6.53 -6.43 6.75
C PRO A 107 -7.56 -5.31 6.61
N LYS A 108 -8.78 -5.53 7.11
CA LYS A 108 -9.88 -4.56 7.02
C LYS A 108 -9.85 -3.54 8.17
N SER A 109 -9.22 -3.89 9.30
CA SER A 109 -9.05 -3.04 10.47
C SER A 109 -7.78 -3.44 11.22
N TRP A 110 -6.99 -2.45 11.65
CA TRP A 110 -5.91 -2.67 12.60
C TRP A 110 -6.46 -2.97 13.99
N THR A 111 -7.60 -2.39 14.40
CA THR A 111 -8.23 -2.70 15.70
C THR A 111 -8.61 -4.17 15.82
N GLU A 112 -9.22 -4.74 14.77
CA GLU A 112 -9.51 -6.17 14.71
C GLU A 112 -8.21 -7.00 14.71
N MET A 113 -7.23 -6.58 13.91
CA MET A 113 -5.94 -7.27 13.78
C MET A 113 -5.18 -7.35 15.12
N VAL A 114 -5.11 -6.26 15.90
CA VAL A 114 -4.41 -6.29 17.20
C VAL A 114 -5.17 -7.09 18.27
N SER A 115 -6.42 -7.44 18.01
CA SER A 115 -7.20 -8.33 18.87
C SER A 115 -6.92 -9.82 18.59
N ASP A 116 -6.22 -10.13 17.49
CA ASP A 116 -5.74 -11.48 17.18
C ASP A 116 -4.64 -11.87 18.19
N PRO A 117 -4.67 -13.09 18.76
CA PRO A 117 -3.60 -13.60 19.62
C PRO A 117 -2.21 -13.66 18.95
N ILE A 118 -2.15 -13.78 17.62
CA ILE A 118 -0.91 -13.89 16.85
C ILE A 118 -0.99 -13.04 15.57
N PRO A 119 -0.92 -11.70 15.67
CA PRO A 119 -0.97 -10.82 14.51
C PRO A 119 0.39 -10.86 13.78
N GLY A 120 0.57 -11.85 12.91
CA GLY A 120 1.82 -12.05 12.19
C GLY A 120 1.92 -11.26 10.88
N GLY A 121 3.15 -10.91 10.49
CA GLY A 121 3.45 -10.52 9.11
C GLY A 121 3.08 -9.08 8.72
N GLN A 122 2.90 -8.18 9.69
CA GLN A 122 2.44 -6.80 9.43
C GLN A 122 3.35 -5.69 9.97
N LEU A 123 4.46 -6.04 10.66
CA LEU A 123 5.31 -5.06 11.34
C LEU A 123 5.79 -3.94 10.42
N ASP A 124 6.19 -4.27 9.19
CA ASP A 124 6.70 -3.29 8.23
C ASP A 124 5.62 -2.46 7.51
N ALA A 125 4.36 -2.63 7.88
CA ALA A 125 3.21 -1.87 7.41
C ALA A 125 2.50 -1.07 8.53
N VAL A 126 3.05 -1.04 9.75
CA VAL A 126 2.45 -0.28 10.88
C VAL A 126 2.94 1.17 10.93
N VAL A 127 2.05 2.04 11.38
CA VAL A 127 2.38 3.43 11.75
C VAL A 127 2.26 3.57 13.26
N HIS A 128 3.34 4.00 13.91
CA HIS A 128 3.36 4.16 15.35
C HIS A 128 2.29 5.15 15.82
N GLY A 129 1.49 4.72 16.81
CA GLY A 129 0.43 5.55 17.38
C GLY A 129 -0.80 5.74 16.49
N ALA A 130 -0.89 5.06 15.33
CA ALA A 130 -1.99 5.26 14.39
C ALA A 130 -3.37 5.07 15.02
N LEU A 131 -3.59 3.98 15.77
CA LEU A 131 -4.87 3.69 16.44
C LEU A 131 -5.29 4.72 17.51
N LYS A 132 -4.42 5.66 17.90
CA LYS A 132 -4.81 6.81 18.72
C LYS A 132 -5.53 7.90 17.91
N VAL A 133 -5.47 7.83 16.58
CA VAL A 133 -5.88 8.89 15.64
C VAL A 133 -6.83 8.34 14.55
N TYR A 134 -6.55 7.17 13.97
CA TYR A 134 -7.33 6.57 12.89
C TYR A 134 -7.14 5.05 12.79
N ASP A 135 -8.01 4.39 12.03
CA ASP A 135 -7.90 2.98 11.63
C ASP A 135 -8.02 2.83 10.08
N LEU A 136 -7.77 1.64 9.53
CA LEU A 136 -7.87 1.36 8.08
C LEU A 136 -9.24 1.72 7.47
N PRO A 137 -10.39 1.52 8.15
CA PRO A 137 -11.68 1.99 7.63
C PRO A 137 -11.75 3.51 7.41
N ASP A 138 -11.02 4.30 8.20
CA ASP A 138 -10.93 5.76 7.98
C ASP A 138 -10.18 6.07 6.69
N LEU A 139 -9.11 5.33 6.39
CA LEU A 139 -8.38 5.48 5.13
C LEU A 139 -9.26 5.12 3.93
N VAL A 140 -10.09 4.08 4.05
CA VAL A 140 -11.07 3.72 3.00
C VAL A 140 -12.06 4.87 2.76
N ARG A 141 -12.51 5.53 3.82
CA ARG A 141 -13.39 6.71 3.72
C ARG A 141 -12.68 7.87 3.01
N LEU A 142 -11.42 8.16 3.36
CA LEU A 142 -10.62 9.22 2.76
C LEU A 142 -10.29 8.95 1.28
N ALA A 143 -10.00 7.70 0.92
CA ALA A 143 -9.72 7.28 -0.45
C ALA A 143 -10.96 7.34 -1.38
N GLY A 144 -12.16 7.44 -0.80
CA GLY A 144 -13.43 7.34 -1.51
C GLY A 144 -13.95 5.91 -1.48
N LYS A 145 -14.91 5.64 -0.60
CA LYS A 145 -15.44 4.29 -0.31
C LYS A 145 -15.88 3.51 -1.57
N THR A 146 -16.40 4.18 -2.59
CA THR A 146 -16.85 3.54 -3.84
C THR A 146 -15.71 3.12 -4.76
N LYS A 147 -14.51 3.69 -4.58
CA LYS A 147 -13.31 3.37 -5.37
C LYS A 147 -12.55 2.15 -4.85
N VAL A 148 -12.66 1.88 -3.54
CA VAL A 148 -11.90 0.83 -2.85
C VAL A 148 -12.66 -0.49 -2.86
N ARG A 149 -11.99 -1.55 -3.34
CA ARG A 149 -12.50 -2.92 -3.32
C ARG A 149 -11.51 -3.82 -2.61
N PHE A 150 -12.01 -4.60 -1.65
CA PHE A 150 -11.26 -5.68 -1.02
C PHE A 150 -11.59 -6.99 -1.71
N THR A 151 -10.57 -7.79 -1.98
CA THR A 151 -10.73 -9.15 -2.52
C THR A 151 -9.80 -10.07 -1.76
N ASP A 152 -10.23 -11.28 -1.47
CA ASP A 152 -9.36 -12.32 -0.94
C ASP A 152 -9.02 -13.26 -2.12
N ASP A 153 -7.78 -13.75 -2.19
CA ASP A 153 -7.45 -14.78 -3.18
C ASP A 153 -8.12 -16.11 -2.76
N GLU A 154 -8.64 -16.88 -3.72
CA GLU A 154 -9.14 -18.26 -3.48
C GLU A 154 -8.01 -19.23 -3.10
#